data_AF-A0A4Z0YN88-F1
#
_entry.id   AF-A0A4Z0YN88-F1
#
_cell.length_a   1.000
_cell.length_b   1.000
_cell.length_c   1.000
_cell.angle_alpha   90.00
_cell.angle_beta   90.00
_cell.angle_gamma   90.00
#
_symmetry.space_group_name_H-M   'P 1'
#
loop_
_entity.id
_entity.type
_entity.pdbx_description
1 polymer ?
#
loop_
_entity_poly.entity_id
_entity_poly.type
_entity_poly.pdbx_seq_one_letter_code
_entity_poly.pdbx_strand_id
1 'polypeptide(L)'
;MSNQLWENPGHGPWGIDDGVMNLMLLAEQRQQREIQERVRETREYFETVPDFKFEDFVGNGAYGITVRVRQRGFGLRRSRRLIVKRPLNDRVAGELSNEILAMSRLSGSAHIANIIAHNDNNPLPPSRRFKRLRRIINRFRRQPPSNLLAGLAGPTLVLEYLENGSLSQLRQRLEYERRVIPNRVLWPIFLCLVRACVAMKYPPYTLPDSKPKLEEVPLTLPDRVPDGILHGDMHAGMYSSAPQEISRSTVQFHQ
;
A
#
# COMPACT_ATOMS: atom_id res chain seq x y z
N MET A 1 75.25 -16.30 3.10
CA MET A 1 74.08 -17.13 3.46
C MET A 1 72.85 -16.26 3.33
N SER A 2 72.02 -16.62 2.36
CA SER A 2 70.72 -16.02 2.02
C SER A 2 69.72 -16.23 3.15
N ASN A 3 68.85 -15.25 3.41
CA ASN A 3 67.43 -15.52 3.56
C ASN A 3 66.62 -14.27 3.18
N GLN A 4 65.91 -14.42 2.07
CA GLN A 4 64.90 -13.51 1.53
C GLN A 4 63.74 -13.34 2.51
N LEU A 5 63.44 -12.10 2.85
CA LEU A 5 62.15 -11.68 3.41
C LEU A 5 61.13 -11.70 2.27
N TRP A 6 60.10 -12.54 2.41
CA TRP A 6 58.96 -12.57 1.51
C TRP A 6 58.08 -11.34 1.79
N GLU A 7 58.04 -10.39 0.86
CA GLU A 7 56.99 -9.39 0.81
C GLU A 7 55.67 -10.10 0.46
N ASN A 8 54.75 -10.10 1.41
CA ASN A 8 53.40 -10.64 1.23
C ASN A 8 52.50 -9.49 0.77
N PRO A 9 51.98 -9.49 -0.48
CA PRO A 9 51.11 -8.41 -0.93
C PRO A 9 49.77 -8.51 -0.20
N GLY A 10 49.32 -7.36 0.31
CA GLY A 10 48.18 -7.25 1.20
C GLY A 10 46.89 -7.84 0.62
N HIS A 11 46.47 -8.97 1.18
CA HIS A 11 45.08 -9.41 1.15
C HIS A 11 44.60 -9.57 2.59
N GLY A 12 43.94 -8.53 3.10
CA GLY A 12 43.13 -8.64 4.31
C GLY A 12 41.94 -9.56 4.07
N PRO A 13 41.45 -10.33 5.06
CA PRO A 13 40.55 -11.46 4.81
C PRO A 13 39.10 -11.09 4.47
N TRP A 14 38.75 -9.80 4.36
CA TRP A 14 37.37 -9.34 4.10
C TRP A 14 37.31 -8.06 3.25
N GLY A 15 38.22 -7.89 2.29
CA GLY A 15 38.18 -6.77 1.35
C GLY A 15 37.07 -6.95 0.32
N ILE A 16 35.97 -6.21 0.44
CA ILE A 16 35.07 -5.98 -0.69
C ILE A 16 35.89 -5.25 -1.76
N ASP A 17 36.05 -5.87 -2.92
CA ASP A 17 36.80 -5.32 -4.07
C ASP A 17 36.29 -3.90 -4.41
N ASP A 18 37.21 -2.95 -4.59
CA ASP A 18 36.93 -1.56 -4.97
C ASP A 18 36.08 -1.48 -6.25
N GLY A 19 36.22 -2.45 -7.16
CA GLY A 19 35.37 -2.59 -8.35
C GLY A 19 33.91 -2.90 -8.02
N VAL A 20 33.66 -3.75 -7.02
CA VAL A 20 32.30 -4.09 -6.56
C VAL A 20 31.66 -2.90 -5.84
N MET A 21 32.44 -2.17 -5.03
CA MET A 21 31.96 -0.95 -4.36
C MET A 21 31.52 0.12 -5.37
N ASN A 22 32.29 0.33 -6.44
CA ASN A 22 31.95 1.29 -7.49
C ASN A 22 30.69 0.87 -8.27
N LEU A 23 30.53 -0.43 -8.56
CA LEU A 23 29.32 -0.95 -9.19
C LEU A 23 28.07 -0.80 -8.30
N MET A 24 28.19 -1.04 -6.99
CA MET A 24 27.10 -0.82 -6.05
C MET A 24 26.70 0.66 -5.98
N LEU A 25 27.67 1.57 -5.91
CA LEU A 25 27.42 3.00 -5.88
C LEU A 25 26.71 3.48 -7.16
N LEU A 26 27.13 3.00 -8.32
CA LEU A 26 26.48 3.32 -9.60
C LEU A 26 25.05 2.77 -9.68
N ALA A 27 24.82 1.56 -9.15
CA ALA A 27 23.48 0.96 -9.09
C ALA A 27 22.54 1.76 -8.17
N GLU A 28 23.02 2.16 -7.00
CA GLU A 28 22.27 3.00 -6.06
C GLU A 28 21.94 4.37 -6.66
N GLN A 29 22.93 5.02 -7.30
CA GLN A 29 22.71 6.29 -7.99
C GLN A 29 21.69 6.16 -9.12
N ARG A 30 21.73 5.06 -9.90
CA ARG A 30 20.74 4.80 -10.96
C ARG A 30 19.34 4.64 -10.36
N GLN A 31 19.20 3.83 -9.32
CA GLN A 31 17.92 3.60 -8.65
C GLN A 31 17.36 4.91 -8.08
N GLN A 32 18.20 5.74 -7.45
CA GLN A 32 17.78 7.02 -6.89
C GLN A 32 17.30 8.00 -7.97
N ARG A 33 17.95 8.01 -9.15
CA ARG A 33 17.49 8.80 -10.31
C ARG A 33 16.14 8.31 -10.83
N GLU A 34 15.94 7.00 -10.96
CA GLU A 34 14.66 6.42 -11.37
C GLU A 34 13.53 6.80 -10.40
N ILE A 35 13.81 6.76 -9.08
CA ILE A 35 12.84 7.16 -8.06
C ILE A 35 12.48 8.65 -8.22
N GLN A 36 13.48 9.52 -8.34
CA GLN A 36 13.26 10.95 -8.49
C GLN A 36 12.46 11.28 -9.75
N GLU A 37 12.78 10.64 -10.87
CA GLU A 37 12.05 10.79 -12.12
C GLU A 37 10.59 10.36 -11.99
N ARG A 38 10.34 9.18 -11.39
CA ARG A 38 8.98 8.68 -11.21
C ARG A 38 8.17 9.54 -10.25
N VAL A 39 8.79 10.06 -9.20
CA VAL A 39 8.16 11.00 -8.26
C VAL A 39 7.83 12.30 -8.96
N ARG A 40 8.74 12.83 -9.79
CA ARG A 40 8.52 14.06 -10.58
C ARG A 40 7.34 13.89 -11.53
N GLU A 41 7.32 12.84 -12.35
CA GLU A 41 6.21 12.54 -13.28
C GLU A 41 4.87 12.46 -12.54
N THR A 42 4.85 11.77 -11.41
CA THR A 42 3.64 11.59 -10.60
C THR A 42 3.18 12.91 -9.97
N ARG A 43 4.12 13.73 -9.50
CA ARG A 43 3.85 15.07 -8.98
C ARG A 43 3.24 15.97 -10.06
N GLU A 44 3.88 16.06 -11.23
CA GLU A 44 3.42 16.87 -12.36
C GLU A 44 1.98 16.50 -12.75
N TYR A 45 1.67 15.21 -12.81
CA TYR A 45 0.29 14.75 -13.02
C TYR A 45 -0.68 15.27 -11.96
N PHE A 46 -0.42 15.04 -10.66
CA PHE A 46 -1.37 15.46 -9.62
C PHE A 46 -1.42 16.97 -9.36
N GLU A 47 -0.43 17.73 -9.85
CA GLU A 47 -0.46 19.19 -9.86
C GLU A 47 -1.23 19.75 -11.06
N THR A 48 -1.33 19.03 -12.17
CA THR A 48 -2.14 19.43 -13.34
C THR A 48 -3.62 19.09 -13.19
N VAL A 49 -3.98 18.05 -12.42
CA VAL A 49 -5.39 17.69 -12.19
C VAL A 49 -6.02 18.62 -11.14
N PRO A 50 -7.06 19.42 -11.46
CA PRO A 50 -7.57 20.48 -10.57
C PRO A 50 -8.05 20.02 -9.19
N ASP A 51 -8.57 18.80 -9.12
CA ASP A 51 -9.15 18.21 -7.91
C ASP A 51 -8.09 17.67 -6.94
N PHE A 52 -6.82 17.68 -7.33
CA PHE A 52 -5.74 17.09 -6.56
C PHE A 52 -4.64 18.10 -6.22
N LYS A 53 -3.80 17.69 -5.27
CA LYS A 53 -2.54 18.35 -4.95
C LYS A 53 -1.58 17.28 -4.49
N PHE A 54 -0.39 17.25 -5.09
CA PHE A 54 0.71 16.46 -4.54
C PHE A 54 1.10 17.02 -3.16
N GLU A 55 1.16 16.18 -2.13
CA GLU A 55 1.64 16.60 -0.82
C GLU A 55 3.09 16.21 -0.62
N ASP A 56 3.39 14.92 -0.77
CA ASP A 56 4.65 14.36 -0.25
C ASP A 56 5.03 13.04 -0.91
N PHE A 57 6.34 12.75 -0.92
CA PHE A 57 6.86 11.41 -1.19
C PHE A 57 6.94 10.65 0.12
N VAL A 58 6.21 9.52 0.23
CA VAL A 58 6.12 8.75 1.47
C VAL A 58 7.27 7.76 1.58
N GLY A 59 7.69 7.18 0.46
CA GLY A 59 8.78 6.24 0.40
C GLY A 59 8.75 5.39 -0.86
N ASN A 60 9.82 4.63 -1.09
CA ASN A 60 9.91 3.60 -2.10
C ASN A 60 9.78 2.22 -1.44
N GLY A 61 8.86 1.41 -1.94
CA GLY A 61 8.77 -0.01 -1.58
C GLY A 61 9.65 -0.86 -2.50
N ALA A 62 9.60 -2.18 -2.32
CA ALA A 62 10.35 -3.14 -3.14
C ALA A 62 10.09 -2.97 -4.66
N TYR A 63 8.88 -2.54 -5.03
CA TYR A 63 8.42 -2.57 -6.42
C TYR A 63 8.12 -1.19 -7.01
N GLY A 64 8.30 -0.11 -6.24
CA GLY A 64 7.93 1.21 -6.74
C GLY A 64 7.89 2.32 -5.71
N ILE A 65 7.24 3.41 -6.10
CA ILE A 65 7.10 4.61 -5.28
C ILE A 65 5.72 4.68 -4.62
N THR A 66 5.68 5.27 -3.44
CA THR A 66 4.46 5.62 -2.71
C THR A 66 4.46 7.11 -2.46
N VAL A 67 3.41 7.79 -2.90
CA VAL A 67 3.23 9.24 -2.73
C VAL A 67 1.91 9.55 -2.05
N ARG A 68 1.87 10.66 -1.33
CA ARG A 68 0.67 11.17 -0.68
C ARG A 68 0.10 12.33 -1.48
N VAL A 69 -1.19 12.26 -1.75
CA VAL A 69 -1.91 13.31 -2.48
C VAL A 69 -3.14 13.75 -1.69
N ARG A 70 -3.50 15.02 -1.82
CA ARG A 70 -4.74 15.58 -1.27
C ARG A 70 -5.77 15.67 -2.37
N GLN A 71 -6.89 15.00 -2.19
CA GLN A 71 -8.10 15.30 -2.96
C GLN A 71 -8.77 16.53 -2.35
N ARG A 72 -8.93 17.58 -3.15
CA ARG A 72 -9.68 18.78 -2.76
C ARG A 72 -11.15 18.43 -2.62
N GLY A 73 -11.79 19.07 -1.65
CA GLY A 73 -13.24 18.95 -1.47
C GLY A 73 -13.98 19.58 -2.65
N PHE A 74 -15.11 19.00 -3.05
CA PHE A 74 -16.03 19.60 -4.01
C PHE A 74 -17.42 19.71 -3.38
N GLY A 75 -17.98 20.91 -3.36
CA GLY A 75 -19.24 21.22 -2.68
C GLY A 75 -19.19 20.89 -1.18
N LEU A 76 -20.10 20.02 -0.71
CA LEU A 76 -20.20 19.59 0.69
C LEU A 76 -19.12 18.58 1.12
N ARG A 77 -18.28 18.07 0.20
CA ARG A 77 -17.26 17.08 0.55
C ARG A 77 -16.04 17.75 1.17
N ARG A 78 -15.58 17.21 2.31
CA ARG A 78 -14.29 17.61 2.91
C ARG A 78 -13.13 17.10 2.06
N SER A 79 -12.03 17.85 2.06
CA SER A 79 -10.76 17.37 1.51
C SER A 79 -10.30 16.11 2.24
N ARG A 80 -9.68 15.18 1.53
CA ARG A 80 -9.12 13.96 2.11
C ARG A 80 -7.75 13.65 1.53
N ARG A 81 -6.92 12.96 2.31
CA ARG A 81 -5.63 12.43 1.85
C ARG A 81 -5.84 11.05 1.22
N LEU A 82 -5.00 10.73 0.25
CA LEU A 82 -4.95 9.45 -0.45
C LEU A 82 -3.48 9.02 -0.60
N ILE A 83 -3.27 7.72 -0.72
CA ILE A 83 -1.98 7.13 -1.08
C ILE A 83 -2.02 6.68 -2.53
N VAL A 84 -0.96 6.98 -3.28
CA VAL A 84 -0.78 6.52 -4.66
C VAL A 84 0.48 5.68 -4.73
N LYS A 85 0.34 4.44 -5.18
CA LYS A 85 1.44 3.52 -5.47
C LYS A 85 1.63 3.39 -6.98
N ARG A 86 2.88 3.44 -7.44
CA ARG A 86 3.26 3.26 -8.85
C ARG A 86 4.54 2.44 -8.96
N PRO A 87 4.70 1.62 -10.01
CA PRO A 87 5.92 0.87 -10.21
C PRO A 87 7.07 1.82 -10.54
N LEU A 88 8.29 1.42 -10.21
CA LEU A 88 9.47 2.21 -10.57
C LEU A 88 9.69 2.21 -12.09
N ASN A 89 9.55 1.04 -12.70
CA ASN A 89 9.74 0.78 -14.12
C ASN A 89 8.85 -0.38 -14.60
N ASP A 90 8.82 -0.62 -15.90
CA ASP A 90 7.92 -1.60 -16.53
C ASP A 90 8.22 -3.05 -16.11
N ARG A 91 9.44 -3.34 -15.63
CA ARG A 91 9.83 -4.69 -15.20
C ARG A 91 9.07 -5.14 -13.96
N VAL A 92 8.81 -4.21 -13.04
CA VAL A 92 8.10 -4.45 -11.77
C VAL A 92 6.61 -4.09 -11.85
N ALA A 93 6.12 -3.65 -13.01
CA ALA A 93 4.71 -3.32 -13.22
C ALA A 93 3.77 -4.53 -12.98
N GLY A 94 4.21 -5.74 -13.32
CA GLY A 94 3.44 -6.96 -13.07
C GLY A 94 3.13 -7.19 -11.60
N GLU A 95 4.03 -6.80 -10.70
CA GLU A 95 3.87 -6.99 -9.25
C GLU A 95 2.80 -6.07 -8.68
N LEU A 96 2.81 -4.78 -9.07
CA LEU A 96 1.74 -3.87 -8.69
C LEU A 96 0.39 -4.28 -9.29
N SER A 97 0.38 -4.87 -10.48
CA SER A 97 -0.85 -5.38 -11.11
C SER A 97 -1.44 -6.55 -10.32
N ASN A 98 -0.58 -7.45 -9.80
CA ASN A 98 -0.99 -8.52 -8.88
C ASN A 98 -1.52 -7.96 -7.56
N GLU A 99 -0.87 -6.92 -7.01
CA GLU A 99 -1.36 -6.22 -5.81
C GLU A 99 -2.74 -5.60 -6.05
N ILE A 100 -2.93 -4.90 -7.17
CA ILE A 100 -4.23 -4.33 -7.58
C ILE A 100 -5.29 -5.44 -7.65
N LEU A 101 -4.97 -6.59 -8.25
CA LEU A 101 -5.90 -7.71 -8.38
C LEU A 101 -6.29 -8.30 -7.02
N ALA A 102 -5.32 -8.54 -6.15
CA ALA A 102 -5.55 -9.06 -4.80
C ALA A 102 -6.39 -8.08 -3.97
N MET A 103 -5.98 -6.82 -3.94
CA MET A 103 -6.67 -5.76 -3.20
C MET A 103 -8.10 -5.53 -3.73
N SER A 104 -8.33 -5.67 -5.04
CA SER A 104 -9.67 -5.51 -5.63
C SER A 104 -10.65 -6.59 -5.14
N ARG A 105 -10.16 -7.78 -4.82
CA ARG A 105 -10.97 -8.87 -4.23
C ARG A 105 -11.27 -8.62 -2.76
N LEU A 106 -10.39 -7.89 -2.08
CA LEU A 106 -10.48 -7.58 -0.65
C LEU A 106 -11.20 -6.26 -0.37
N SER A 107 -11.61 -5.53 -1.41
CA SER A 107 -12.37 -4.28 -1.27
C SER A 107 -13.66 -4.52 -0.50
N GLY A 108 -13.89 -3.70 0.52
CA GLY A 108 -15.00 -3.85 1.47
C GLY A 108 -14.64 -4.61 2.75
N SER A 109 -13.39 -5.05 2.91
CA SER A 109 -12.86 -5.50 4.20
C SER A 109 -12.64 -4.29 5.11
N ALA A 110 -13.03 -4.37 6.38
CA ALA A 110 -12.82 -3.30 7.35
C ALA A 110 -11.35 -3.17 7.78
N HIS A 111 -10.62 -4.29 7.82
CA HIS A 111 -9.23 -4.34 8.32
C HIS A 111 -8.18 -4.37 7.19
N ILE A 112 -8.58 -4.08 5.94
CA ILE A 112 -7.68 -3.96 4.79
C ILE A 112 -7.96 -2.64 4.10
N ALA A 113 -6.90 -1.88 3.80
CA ALA A 113 -7.02 -0.55 3.21
C ALA A 113 -7.83 -0.58 1.91
N ASN A 114 -8.80 0.31 1.78
CA ASN A 114 -9.71 0.29 0.65
C ASN A 114 -9.10 0.92 -0.61
N ILE A 115 -9.39 0.32 -1.77
CA ILE A 115 -9.05 0.90 -3.06
C ILE A 115 -10.03 2.00 -3.41
N ILE A 116 -9.49 3.18 -3.73
CA ILE A 116 -10.27 4.33 -4.20
C ILE A 116 -10.32 4.35 -5.73
N ALA A 117 -9.20 4.06 -6.38
CA ALA A 117 -9.09 3.95 -7.84
C ALA A 117 -7.88 3.11 -8.22
N HIS A 118 -7.89 2.52 -9.42
CA HIS A 118 -6.71 1.90 -10.01
C HIS A 118 -6.76 2.05 -11.53
N ASN A 119 -5.58 2.07 -12.17
CA ASN A 119 -5.40 1.99 -13.62
C ASN A 119 -4.42 0.85 -13.90
N ASP A 120 -4.77 -0.04 -14.81
CA ASP A 120 -3.90 -1.11 -15.28
C ASP A 120 -3.88 -1.01 -16.82
N ASN A 121 -2.70 -0.84 -17.40
CA ASN A 121 -2.52 -0.74 -18.84
C ASN A 121 -2.76 -2.08 -19.54
N ASN A 122 -2.81 -3.19 -18.79
CA ASN A 122 -3.30 -4.46 -19.29
C ASN A 122 -4.82 -4.53 -19.05
N PRO A 123 -5.66 -4.40 -20.09
CA PRO A 123 -7.07 -4.68 -19.93
C PRO A 123 -7.21 -6.17 -19.59
N LEU A 124 -7.54 -6.49 -18.34
CA LEU A 124 -8.07 -7.81 -17.99
C LEU A 124 -9.09 -8.21 -19.07
N PRO A 125 -9.06 -9.44 -19.63
CA PRO A 125 -10.15 -9.91 -20.46
C PRO A 125 -11.41 -9.71 -19.62
N PRO A 126 -12.37 -8.92 -20.12
CA PRO A 126 -13.47 -8.46 -19.29
C PRO A 126 -14.28 -9.69 -18.92
N SER A 127 -14.26 -10.05 -17.64
CA SER A 127 -15.27 -10.96 -17.12
C SER A 127 -16.62 -10.32 -17.47
N ARG A 128 -17.38 -10.99 -18.36
CA ARG A 128 -18.59 -10.46 -19.02
C ARG A 128 -19.63 -9.90 -18.05
N ARG A 129 -19.50 -10.18 -16.74
CA ARG A 129 -20.34 -9.72 -15.64
C ARG A 129 -20.13 -8.25 -15.21
N PHE A 130 -18.95 -7.66 -15.36
CA PHE A 130 -18.65 -6.33 -14.77
C PHE A 130 -18.75 -5.15 -15.76
N LYS A 131 -18.87 -5.40 -17.07
CA LYS A 131 -18.99 -4.34 -18.10
C LYS A 131 -20.29 -3.54 -18.04
N ARG A 132 -21.43 -4.18 -17.71
CA ARG A 132 -22.73 -3.48 -17.57
C ARG A 132 -22.80 -2.63 -16.31
N LEU A 133 -22.19 -3.11 -15.22
CA LEU A 133 -22.18 -2.40 -13.94
C LEU A 133 -21.35 -1.11 -14.03
N ARG A 134 -20.21 -1.11 -14.72
CA ARG A 134 -19.32 0.05 -14.88
C ARG A 134 -20.03 1.30 -15.46
N ARG A 135 -20.99 1.13 -16.39
CA ARG A 135 -21.76 2.26 -16.96
C ARG A 135 -22.85 2.81 -16.03
N ILE A 136 -23.36 1.99 -15.12
CA ILE A 136 -24.38 2.38 -14.14
C ILE A 136 -23.70 2.99 -12.89
N ILE A 137 -22.55 2.46 -12.50
CA ILE A 137 -21.67 2.94 -11.41
C ILE A 137 -21.27 4.41 -11.65
N ASN A 138 -20.92 4.79 -12.88
CA ASN A 138 -20.59 6.18 -13.24
C ASN A 138 -21.80 7.14 -13.17
N ARG A 139 -23.03 6.62 -13.08
CA ARG A 139 -24.27 7.42 -13.07
C ARG A 139 -24.76 7.72 -11.65
N PHE A 140 -24.44 6.84 -10.68
CA PHE A 140 -24.80 7.02 -9.26
C PHE A 140 -23.63 7.43 -8.37
N ARG A 141 -22.38 7.20 -8.79
CA ARG A 141 -21.24 7.96 -8.28
C ARG A 141 -21.26 9.32 -8.95
N ARG A 142 -21.60 10.39 -8.23
CA ARG A 142 -21.01 11.72 -8.50
C ARG A 142 -19.53 11.65 -8.12
N GLN A 143 -18.79 10.86 -8.89
CA GLN A 143 -17.36 10.64 -8.80
C GLN A 143 -16.67 11.95 -9.23
N PRO A 144 -15.50 12.32 -8.66
CA PRO A 144 -14.55 13.15 -9.43
C PRO A 144 -14.40 12.50 -10.81
N PRO A 145 -14.17 13.28 -11.89
CA PRO A 145 -14.31 12.81 -13.27
C PRO A 145 -13.73 11.40 -13.43
N SER A 146 -14.42 10.55 -14.20
CA SER A 146 -14.22 9.10 -14.40
C SER A 146 -12.82 8.64 -14.85
N ASN A 147 -11.89 9.58 -14.78
CA ASN A 147 -10.58 9.71 -15.35
C ASN A 147 -9.58 10.22 -14.28
N LEU A 148 -9.78 9.94 -12.98
CA LEU A 148 -8.83 10.32 -11.91
C LEU A 148 -7.38 9.92 -12.24
N LEU A 149 -7.23 8.84 -13.02
CA LEU A 149 -5.97 8.32 -13.53
C LEU A 149 -5.87 8.36 -15.07
N ALA A 150 -6.84 8.98 -15.79
CA ALA A 150 -6.75 9.02 -17.23
C ALA A 150 -5.65 10.00 -17.64
N GLY A 151 -4.66 9.49 -18.36
CA GLY A 151 -3.44 10.23 -18.70
C GLY A 151 -2.25 9.86 -17.82
N LEU A 152 -2.47 9.16 -16.70
CA LEU A 152 -1.38 8.58 -15.93
C LEU A 152 -1.08 7.17 -16.43
N ALA A 153 0.13 6.96 -16.96
CA ALA A 153 0.57 5.64 -17.43
C ALA A 153 0.48 4.63 -16.28
N GLY A 154 -0.28 3.55 -16.51
CA GLY A 154 -0.42 2.46 -15.54
C GLY A 154 0.83 1.57 -15.42
N PRO A 155 0.81 0.59 -14.51
CA PRO A 155 -0.20 0.40 -13.46
C PRO A 155 -0.11 1.47 -12.36
N THR A 156 -1.24 1.84 -11.78
CA THR A 156 -1.31 2.80 -10.67
C THR A 156 -2.42 2.40 -9.72
N LEU A 157 -2.13 2.42 -8.43
CA LEU A 157 -3.05 2.05 -7.36
C LEU A 157 -3.26 3.24 -6.42
N VAL A 158 -4.51 3.61 -6.17
CA VAL A 158 -4.88 4.66 -5.24
C VAL A 158 -5.65 4.06 -4.06
N LEU A 159 -5.11 4.24 -2.86
CA LEU A 159 -5.65 3.74 -1.61
C LEU A 159 -6.14 4.89 -0.73
N GLU A 160 -6.99 4.55 0.23
CA GLU A 160 -7.27 5.45 1.34
C GLU A 160 -6.01 5.76 2.16
N TYR A 161 -5.99 6.92 2.80
CA TYR A 161 -4.90 7.32 3.69
C TYR A 161 -5.22 6.96 5.13
N LEU A 162 -4.30 6.26 5.80
CA LEU A 162 -4.43 5.85 7.19
C LEU A 162 -3.66 6.85 8.08
N GLU A 163 -4.40 7.75 8.74
CA GLU A 163 -3.82 8.97 9.32
C GLU A 163 -2.81 8.74 10.45
N ASN A 164 -2.94 7.64 11.17
CA ASN A 164 -2.09 7.36 12.33
C ASN A 164 -0.75 6.72 11.93
N GLY A 165 -0.59 6.36 10.66
CA GLY A 165 0.62 5.74 10.13
C GLY A 165 0.75 4.26 10.51
N SER A 166 1.94 3.69 10.31
CA SER A 166 2.20 2.25 10.46
C SER A 166 2.50 1.80 11.90
N LEU A 167 2.39 0.50 12.19
CA LEU A 167 2.80 -0.07 13.48
C LEU A 167 4.30 0.10 13.72
N SER A 168 5.13 0.08 12.69
CA SER A 168 6.56 0.42 12.82
C SER A 168 6.75 1.87 13.29
N GLN A 169 5.98 2.81 12.73
CA GLN A 169 6.02 4.21 13.16
C GLN A 169 5.49 4.38 14.59
N LEU A 170 4.43 3.64 14.96
CA LEU A 170 3.96 3.58 16.34
C LEU A 170 5.04 3.07 17.29
N ARG A 171 5.69 1.95 16.94
CA ARG A 171 6.78 1.37 17.73
C ARG A 171 7.93 2.36 17.91
N GLN A 172 8.36 3.00 16.83
CA GLN A 172 9.44 4.00 16.88
C GLN A 172 9.09 5.19 17.80
N ARG A 173 7.85 5.70 17.74
CA ARG A 173 7.40 6.78 18.64
C ARG A 173 7.42 6.34 20.11
N LEU A 174 7.00 5.11 20.39
CA LEU A 174 6.98 4.55 21.74
C LEU A 174 8.37 4.28 22.29
N GLU A 175 9.29 3.79 21.46
CA GLU A 175 10.71 3.62 21.81
C GLU A 175 11.33 4.97 22.17
N TYR A 176 11.08 6.01 21.35
CA TYR A 176 11.53 7.37 21.61
C TYR A 176 10.98 7.93 22.94
N GLU A 177 9.69 7.75 23.19
CA GLU A 177 9.04 8.19 24.43
C GLU A 177 9.28 7.26 25.63
N ARG A 178 10.01 6.15 25.45
CA ARG A 178 10.23 5.08 26.44
C ARG A 178 8.93 4.55 27.06
N ARG A 179 7.90 4.41 26.23
CA ARG A 179 6.59 3.88 26.62
C ARG A 179 6.42 2.45 26.13
N VAL A 180 5.72 1.65 26.92
CA VAL A 180 5.32 0.30 26.55
C VAL A 180 3.86 0.32 26.12
N ILE A 181 3.51 -0.49 25.11
CA ILE A 181 2.10 -0.67 24.71
C ILE A 181 1.43 -1.54 25.77
N PRO A 182 0.37 -1.05 26.45
CA PRO A 182 -0.38 -1.90 27.38
C PRO A 182 -1.00 -3.10 26.64
N ASN A 183 -1.05 -4.27 27.28
CA ASN A 183 -1.64 -5.48 26.69
C ASN A 183 -3.06 -5.25 26.13
N ARG A 184 -3.87 -4.43 26.82
CA ARG A 184 -5.23 -4.05 26.37
C ARG A 184 -5.27 -3.36 25.00
N VAL A 185 -4.16 -2.73 24.58
CA VAL A 185 -4.02 -2.07 23.27
C VAL A 185 -3.42 -3.03 22.24
N LEU A 186 -2.56 -3.97 22.65
CA LEU A 186 -2.01 -4.99 21.77
C LEU A 186 -3.09 -5.94 21.24
N TRP A 187 -4.00 -6.39 22.10
CA TRP A 187 -5.08 -7.30 21.72
C TRP A 187 -5.91 -6.85 20.53
N PRO A 188 -6.47 -5.62 20.49
CA PRO A 188 -7.21 -5.17 19.31
C PRO A 188 -6.32 -5.09 18.06
N ILE A 189 -5.03 -4.74 18.17
CA ILE A 189 -4.12 -4.76 17.01
C ILE A 189 -3.97 -6.18 16.44
N PHE A 190 -3.76 -7.18 17.29
CA PHE A 190 -3.71 -8.58 16.85
C PHE A 190 -5.04 -9.07 16.29
N LEU A 191 -6.16 -8.64 16.88
CA LEU A 191 -7.49 -8.97 16.35
C LEU A 191 -7.70 -8.38 14.95
N CYS A 192 -7.24 -7.14 14.71
CA CYS A 192 -7.27 -6.54 13.38
C CYS A 192 -6.48 -7.38 12.36
N LEU A 193 -5.30 -7.86 12.73
CA LEU A 193 -4.50 -8.75 11.89
C LEU A 193 -5.23 -10.07 11.59
N VAL A 194 -5.76 -10.74 12.62
CA VAL A 194 -6.51 -11.99 12.44
C VAL A 194 -7.70 -11.78 11.50
N ARG A 195 -8.42 -10.66 11.64
CA ARG A 195 -9.54 -10.32 10.74
C ARG A 195 -9.09 -10.06 9.31
N ALA A 196 -7.96 -9.39 9.09
CA ALA A 196 -7.39 -9.26 7.75
C ALA A 196 -7.05 -10.63 7.13
N CYS A 197 -6.50 -11.56 7.92
CA CYS A 197 -6.27 -12.95 7.47
C CYS A 197 -7.58 -13.68 7.12
N VAL A 198 -8.64 -13.46 7.91
CA VAL A 198 -9.98 -13.98 7.62
C VAL A 198 -10.49 -13.41 6.28
N ALA A 199 -10.36 -12.11 6.01
CA ALA A 199 -10.70 -11.53 4.71
C ALA A 199 -9.88 -12.14 3.57
N MET A 200 -8.60 -12.41 3.75
CA MET A 200 -7.78 -13.04 2.70
C MET A 200 -8.27 -14.45 2.36
N LYS A 201 -8.72 -15.20 3.36
CA LYS A 201 -9.29 -16.55 3.17
C LYS A 201 -10.74 -16.54 2.66
N TYR A 202 -11.52 -15.57 3.13
CA TYR A 202 -12.94 -15.40 2.86
C TYR A 202 -13.25 -13.95 2.47
N PRO A 203 -12.89 -13.54 1.23
CA PRO A 203 -13.03 -12.14 0.82
C PRO A 203 -14.48 -11.65 0.87
N PRO A 204 -14.71 -10.39 1.25
CA PRO A 204 -16.03 -9.81 1.24
C PRO A 204 -16.48 -9.61 -0.21
N TYR A 205 -17.40 -10.45 -0.68
CA TYR A 205 -18.07 -10.24 -1.97
C TYR A 205 -19.11 -9.13 -1.84
N THR A 206 -18.63 -7.91 -1.66
CA THR A 206 -19.48 -6.74 -1.46
C THR A 206 -19.52 -5.88 -2.72
N LEU A 207 -20.63 -5.16 -2.90
CA LEU A 207 -20.78 -4.25 -4.03
C LEU A 207 -19.87 -3.03 -3.82
N PRO A 208 -19.34 -2.41 -4.89
CA PRO A 208 -18.62 -1.15 -4.76
C PRO A 208 -19.46 -0.12 -3.99
N ASP A 209 -18.84 0.55 -3.00
CA ASP A 209 -19.45 1.54 -2.08
C ASP A 209 -20.32 0.98 -0.93
N SER A 210 -20.41 -0.35 -0.75
CA SER A 210 -20.95 -0.89 0.50
C SER A 210 -20.07 -0.50 1.69
N LYS A 211 -20.67 -0.30 2.86
CA LYS A 211 -19.91 -0.12 4.09
C LYS A 211 -18.97 -1.32 4.30
N PRO A 212 -17.72 -1.09 4.73
CA PRO A 212 -16.82 -2.19 5.04
C PRO A 212 -17.49 -3.15 6.02
N LYS A 213 -17.40 -4.44 5.72
CA LYS A 213 -17.97 -5.50 6.55
C LYS A 213 -16.88 -6.02 7.48
N LEU A 214 -17.25 -6.25 8.74
CA LEU A 214 -16.40 -6.96 9.67
C LEU A 214 -16.17 -8.40 9.18
N GLU A 215 -14.93 -8.82 9.21
CA GLU A 215 -14.46 -10.12 8.76
C GLU A 215 -14.74 -11.15 9.85
N GLU A 216 -15.53 -12.15 9.50
CA GLU A 216 -15.91 -13.24 10.38
C GLU A 216 -15.72 -14.55 9.64
N VAL A 217 -15.31 -15.59 10.37
CA VAL A 217 -15.24 -16.94 9.81
C VAL A 217 -16.68 -17.39 9.53
N PRO A 218 -17.00 -17.79 8.28
CA PRO A 218 -18.34 -18.26 7.96
C PRO A 218 -18.72 -19.47 8.83
N LEU A 219 -19.92 -19.43 9.42
CA LEU A 219 -20.45 -20.54 10.24
C LEU A 219 -20.77 -21.78 9.38
N THR A 220 -21.07 -21.57 8.11
CA THR A 220 -21.25 -22.61 7.10
C THR A 220 -20.22 -22.41 6.02
N LEU A 221 -19.57 -23.50 5.58
CA LEU A 221 -18.67 -23.45 4.44
C LEU A 221 -19.43 -22.83 3.26
N PRO A 222 -18.97 -21.69 2.72
CA PRO A 222 -19.62 -21.13 1.54
C PRO A 222 -19.56 -22.15 0.40
N ASP A 223 -20.52 -22.13 -0.52
CA ASP A 223 -20.51 -22.95 -1.74
C ASP A 223 -19.26 -22.74 -2.63
N ARG A 224 -18.36 -21.83 -2.23
CA ARG A 224 -17.11 -21.52 -2.90
C ARG A 224 -15.91 -21.95 -2.07
N VAL A 225 -14.93 -22.50 -2.79
CA VAL A 225 -13.59 -22.78 -2.28
C VAL A 225 -13.00 -21.49 -1.71
N PRO A 226 -12.41 -21.52 -0.49
CA PRO A 226 -11.74 -20.36 0.08
C PRO A 226 -10.70 -19.78 -0.89
N ASP A 227 -10.72 -18.47 -1.08
CA ASP A 227 -9.72 -17.81 -1.91
C ASP A 227 -8.37 -17.92 -1.20
N GLY A 228 -7.41 -18.62 -1.83
CA GLY A 228 -6.07 -18.84 -1.29
C GLY A 228 -5.16 -17.63 -1.45
N ILE A 229 -5.65 -16.41 -1.13
CA ILE A 229 -4.81 -15.21 -1.24
C ILE A 229 -3.73 -15.30 -0.16
N LEU A 230 -2.51 -15.54 -0.60
CA LEU A 230 -1.33 -15.53 0.25
C LEU A 230 -0.70 -14.14 0.20
N HIS A 231 -0.50 -13.55 1.37
CA HIS A 231 0.13 -12.23 1.46
C HIS A 231 1.62 -12.26 1.12
N GLY A 232 2.34 -13.31 1.51
CA GLY A 232 3.77 -13.49 1.21
C GLY A 232 4.77 -12.58 1.94
N ASP A 233 4.30 -11.54 2.64
CA ASP A 233 5.17 -10.51 3.25
C ASP A 233 4.51 -9.77 4.44
N MET A 234 4.06 -10.51 5.46
CA MET A 234 3.39 -9.90 6.62
C MET A 234 4.40 -9.35 7.64
N HIS A 235 4.59 -8.02 7.66
CA HIS A 235 5.49 -7.35 8.61
C HIS A 235 4.90 -6.04 9.20
N ALA A 236 5.48 -5.53 10.29
CA ALA A 236 4.95 -4.38 11.05
C ALA A 236 4.83 -3.07 10.25
N GLY A 237 5.58 -2.93 9.15
CA GLY A 237 5.54 -1.75 8.28
C GLY A 237 4.26 -1.67 7.44
N MET A 238 3.55 -2.79 7.27
CA MET A 238 2.35 -2.87 6.42
C MET A 238 1.07 -2.46 7.15
N TYR A 239 0.98 -2.67 8.46
CA TYR A 239 -0.21 -2.33 9.23
C TYR A 239 -0.22 -0.84 9.52
N SER A 240 -1.20 -0.12 8.98
CA SER A 240 -1.42 1.30 9.30
C SER A 240 -2.78 1.50 9.97
N SER A 241 -2.90 2.49 10.85
CA SER A 241 -4.10 2.69 11.66
C SER A 241 -4.97 3.84 11.13
N ALA A 242 -6.28 3.60 11.00
CA ALA A 242 -7.28 4.62 10.70
C ALA A 242 -7.74 5.34 12.00
N PRO A 243 -8.23 6.60 11.93
CA PRO A 243 -8.63 7.37 13.11
C PRO A 243 -9.79 6.80 13.94
N GLN A 244 -10.66 5.94 13.38
CA GLN A 244 -12.02 5.77 13.93
C GLN A 244 -12.28 4.52 14.78
N GLU A 245 -11.33 3.61 15.00
CA GLU A 245 -11.64 2.38 15.76
C GLU A 245 -11.17 2.35 17.22
N ILE A 246 -10.36 3.31 17.67
CA ILE A 246 -9.89 3.35 19.07
C ILE A 246 -10.94 4.01 20.01
N SER A 247 -11.97 4.69 19.47
CA SER A 247 -12.92 5.50 20.24
C SER A 247 -14.28 4.83 20.52
N ARG A 248 -14.57 3.60 20.05
CA ARG A 248 -15.91 2.98 20.21
C ARG A 248 -15.98 1.85 21.23
N SER A 249 -14.89 1.54 21.93
CA SER A 249 -14.88 0.64 23.09
C SER A 249 -15.11 1.38 24.42
N THR A 250 -15.97 2.40 24.43
CA THR A 250 -16.62 2.84 25.67
C THR A 250 -17.79 1.89 25.92
N VAL A 251 -17.49 0.75 26.53
CA VAL A 251 -18.50 -0.03 27.24
C VAL A 251 -19.01 0.87 28.37
N GLN A 252 -20.20 1.43 28.19
CA GLN A 252 -20.96 2.02 29.28
C GLN A 252 -21.32 0.89 30.25
N PHE A 253 -20.62 0.81 31.37
CA PHE A 253 -21.14 0.11 32.54
C PHE A 253 -22.16 1.06 33.19
N HIS A 254 -23.44 0.73 33.07
CA HIS A 254 -24.41 1.17 34.07
C HIS A 254 -24.23 0.32 35.33
N GLN A 255 -24.32 1.02 36.46
CA GLN A 255 -24.15 0.55 37.83
C GLN A 255 -25.06 -0.63 38.17
#